data_AF-A0A6P4Y378-F1
#
_entry.id   AF-A0A6P4Y378-F1
#
_cell.length_a   1.000
_cell.length_b   1.000
_cell.length_c   1.000
_cell.angle_alpha   90.00
_cell.angle_beta   90.00
_cell.angle_gamma   90.00
#
_symmetry.space_group_name_H-M   'P 1'
#
loop_
_entity.id
_entity.type
_entity.pdbx_description
1 polymer ?
#
loop_
_entity_poly.entity_id
_entity_poly.type
_entity_poly.pdbx_seq_one_letter_code
_entity_poly.pdbx_strand_id
1 'polypeptide(L)'
;MGRKLLHLLVYLLIILKEPNMPEANAVVCGCKPSWRSYYCRRNEGLTSIPQKLPTSISKLLCLEHNKISKIEDGALANLPRLGALYLNDNQITTIHCDAFAYLPCLYSLDLRNNQITTIHSDTFANLPQLQSLCLKKNKITTIHSDTFANLPKLRFLSLYDNQITTIPSEWAGPG
;
A
#
# COMPACT_ATOMS: atom_id res chain seq x y z
N MET A 1 14.98 -56.42 13.36
CA MET A 1 14.95 -54.97 13.68
C MET A 1 15.25 -54.20 12.40
N GLY A 2 14.30 -53.45 11.81
CA GLY A 2 14.60 -52.76 10.55
C GLY A 2 13.45 -52.06 9.81
N ARG A 3 12.36 -51.67 10.46
CA ARG A 3 11.26 -50.92 9.81
C ARG A 3 10.75 -49.69 10.57
N LYS A 4 11.54 -49.17 11.53
CA LYS A 4 11.16 -47.96 12.31
C LYS A 4 11.84 -46.66 11.87
N LEU A 5 12.86 -46.68 11.00
CA LEU A 5 13.53 -45.44 10.55
C LEU A 5 12.86 -44.76 9.33
N LEU A 6 12.15 -45.49 8.47
CA LEU A 6 11.55 -44.89 7.26
C LEU A 6 10.35 -43.97 7.59
N HIS A 7 9.59 -44.28 8.64
CA HIS A 7 8.47 -43.44 9.10
C HIS A 7 8.93 -42.09 9.68
N LEU A 8 10.11 -42.02 10.30
CA LEU A 8 10.67 -40.76 10.81
C LEU A 8 11.16 -39.84 9.69
N LEU A 9 11.76 -40.39 8.62
CA LEU A 9 12.21 -39.60 7.47
C LEU A 9 11.05 -39.04 6.64
N VAL A 10 9.96 -39.79 6.47
CA VAL A 10 8.73 -39.28 5.81
C VAL A 10 8.07 -38.18 6.66
N TYR A 11 8.05 -38.32 7.99
CA TYR A 11 7.55 -37.27 8.88
C TYR A 11 8.42 -36.00 8.84
N LEU A 12 9.75 -36.13 8.74
CA LEU A 12 10.66 -34.97 8.64
C LEU A 12 10.43 -34.16 7.36
N LEU A 13 10.10 -34.81 6.24
CA LEU A 13 9.78 -34.15 4.97
C LEU A 13 8.41 -33.44 5.00
N ILE A 14 7.46 -33.93 5.81
CA ILE A 14 6.14 -33.29 6.01
C ILE A 14 6.26 -32.02 6.87
N ILE A 15 7.18 -31.98 7.84
CA ILE A 15 7.40 -30.81 8.71
C ILE A 15 8.06 -29.64 7.96
N LEU A 16 8.78 -29.89 6.86
CA LEU A 16 9.31 -28.83 5.99
C LEU A 16 8.27 -28.25 5.01
N LYS A 17 7.07 -28.83 4.94
CA LYS A 17 5.96 -28.27 4.17
C LYS A 17 5.16 -27.36 5.11
N GLU A 18 5.49 -26.07 5.10
CA GLU A 18 4.82 -25.07 5.95
C GLU A 18 3.28 -25.21 5.84
N PRO A 19 2.52 -25.29 6.94
CA PRO A 19 1.18 -25.88 6.92
C PRO A 19 0.08 -24.99 6.33
N ASN A 20 0.41 -23.88 5.66
CA ASN A 20 -0.57 -22.94 5.11
C ASN A 20 -0.04 -22.21 3.86
N MET A 21 0.61 -22.93 2.96
CA MET A 21 0.82 -22.46 1.59
C MET A 21 -0.30 -23.04 0.71
N PRO A 22 -1.27 -22.23 0.24
CA PRO A 22 -2.32 -22.73 -0.64
C PRO A 22 -1.69 -23.30 -1.92
N GLU A 23 -2.24 -24.43 -2.37
CA GLU A 23 -1.79 -25.16 -3.56
C GLU A 23 -1.75 -24.27 -4.81
N ALA A 24 -0.83 -24.64 -5.71
CA ALA A 24 -0.20 -23.80 -6.72
C ALA A 24 -1.07 -23.25 -7.87
N ASN A 25 -2.39 -23.02 -7.71
CA ASN A 25 -3.26 -22.62 -8.84
C ASN A 25 -4.25 -21.45 -8.61
N ALA A 26 -4.17 -20.64 -7.53
CA ALA A 26 -5.06 -19.46 -7.42
C ALA A 26 -4.57 -18.29 -6.53
N VAL A 27 -3.27 -18.15 -6.27
CA VAL A 27 -2.79 -17.13 -5.33
C VAL A 27 -2.23 -15.92 -6.09
N VAL A 28 -3.10 -14.95 -6.41
CA VAL A 28 -2.72 -13.64 -6.98
C VAL A 28 -1.95 -12.79 -5.94
N CYS A 29 -2.17 -13.05 -4.65
CA CYS A 29 -1.46 -12.37 -3.57
C CYS A 29 -1.11 -13.30 -2.41
N GLY A 30 0.11 -13.18 -1.87
CA GLY A 30 0.61 -14.03 -0.81
C GLY A 30 1.21 -13.25 0.37
N CYS A 31 1.10 -13.83 1.57
CA CYS A 31 1.78 -13.35 2.76
C CYS A 31 3.06 -14.17 2.98
N LYS A 32 4.17 -13.54 3.36
CA LYS A 32 5.24 -14.26 4.08
C LYS A 32 5.01 -14.09 5.58
N PRO A 33 4.58 -15.13 6.33
CA PRO A 33 4.15 -15.00 7.73
C PRO A 33 5.20 -14.39 8.64
N SER A 34 6.49 -14.69 8.40
CA SER A 34 7.63 -14.15 9.14
C SER A 34 7.80 -12.64 9.01
N TRP A 35 7.24 -12.02 7.96
CA TRP A 35 7.46 -10.61 7.64
C TRP A 35 6.22 -9.74 7.79
N ARG A 36 5.05 -10.32 8.13
CA ARG A 36 3.76 -9.61 8.23
C ARG A 36 3.50 -8.68 7.03
N SER A 37 4.04 -9.08 5.89
CA SER A 37 4.10 -8.33 4.64
C SER A 37 3.36 -9.14 3.59
N TYR A 38 2.48 -8.46 2.85
CA TYR A 38 1.63 -9.06 1.83
C TYR A 38 2.04 -8.53 0.47
N TYR A 39 2.33 -9.45 -0.43
CA TYR A 39 2.78 -9.14 -1.78
C TYR A 39 1.77 -9.72 -2.76
N CYS A 40 1.17 -8.84 -3.55
CA CYS A 40 0.45 -9.26 -4.74
C CYS A 40 1.44 -9.45 -5.89
N ARG A 41 1.17 -10.44 -6.76
CA ARG A 41 2.00 -10.65 -7.96
C ARG A 41 2.01 -9.38 -8.78
N ARG A 42 3.20 -8.98 -9.19
CA ARG A 42 3.41 -7.89 -10.14
C ARG A 42 3.00 -8.38 -11.53
N ASN A 43 2.39 -7.51 -12.33
CA ASN A 43 2.04 -7.70 -13.74
C ASN A 43 0.93 -8.72 -14.08
N GLU A 44 0.20 -9.24 -13.10
CA GLU A 44 -1.00 -10.07 -13.35
C GLU A 44 -2.24 -9.22 -13.70
N GLY A 45 -2.10 -7.89 -13.69
CA GLY A 45 -3.15 -6.99 -14.12
C GLY A 45 -4.28 -6.82 -13.11
N LEU A 46 -3.98 -6.86 -11.80
CA LEU A 46 -4.95 -6.48 -10.77
C LEU A 46 -5.51 -5.08 -11.10
N THR A 47 -6.83 -4.98 -11.24
CA THR A 47 -7.52 -3.74 -11.58
C THR A 47 -8.07 -3.01 -10.36
N SER A 48 -8.08 -3.66 -9.20
CA SER A 48 -8.53 -3.12 -7.92
C SER A 48 -7.77 -3.72 -6.73
N ILE A 49 -7.84 -3.05 -5.58
CA ILE A 49 -7.34 -3.58 -4.31
C ILE A 49 -8.21 -4.78 -3.89
N PRO A 50 -7.63 -5.94 -3.52
CA PRO A 50 -8.41 -7.09 -3.07
C PRO A 50 -9.23 -6.77 -1.80
N GLN A 51 -10.54 -7.06 -1.82
CA GLN A 51 -11.44 -6.71 -0.71
C GLN A 51 -11.30 -7.60 0.55
N LYS A 52 -10.70 -8.78 0.41
CA LYS A 52 -10.56 -9.78 1.50
C LYS A 52 -9.11 -9.91 1.97
N LEU A 53 -8.44 -8.78 2.19
CA LEU A 53 -7.08 -8.77 2.70
C LEU A 53 -7.06 -9.25 4.17
N PRO A 54 -6.11 -10.12 4.54
CA PRO A 54 -6.02 -10.62 5.91
C PRO A 54 -5.66 -9.51 6.89
N THR A 55 -6.34 -9.46 8.03
CA THR A 55 -6.11 -8.46 9.09
C THR A 55 -4.74 -8.59 9.79
N SER A 56 -4.01 -9.69 9.52
CA SER A 56 -2.65 -9.92 10.04
C SER A 56 -1.59 -9.06 9.36
N ILE A 57 -1.91 -8.43 8.22
CA ILE A 57 -0.99 -7.52 7.53
C ILE A 57 -0.78 -6.28 8.39
N SER A 58 0.47 -6.05 8.74
CA SER A 58 0.84 -4.92 9.61
C SER A 58 2.16 -4.28 9.24
N LYS A 59 3.01 -4.95 8.46
CA LYS A 59 4.28 -4.35 8.02
C LYS A 59 4.12 -3.61 6.70
N LEU A 60 3.69 -4.33 5.67
CA LEU A 60 3.66 -3.85 4.29
C LEU A 60 2.54 -4.51 3.48
N LEU A 61 1.83 -3.72 2.69
CA LEU A 61 0.99 -4.18 1.60
C LEU A 61 1.62 -3.66 0.30
N CYS A 62 2.06 -4.59 -0.54
CA CYS A 62 2.73 -4.32 -1.81
C CYS A 62 1.82 -4.73 -2.97
N LEU A 63 1.34 -3.73 -3.70
CA LEU A 63 0.42 -3.81 -4.83
C LEU A 63 1.02 -3.16 -6.10
N GLU A 64 2.32 -2.93 -6.10
CA GLU A 64 3.02 -2.25 -7.19
C GLU A 64 2.98 -3.02 -8.52
N HIS A 65 3.23 -2.31 -9.62
CA HIS A 65 3.27 -2.89 -10.97
C HIS A 65 2.00 -3.67 -11.34
N ASN A 66 0.85 -3.04 -11.16
CA ASN A 66 -0.46 -3.61 -11.50
C ASN A 66 -1.27 -2.63 -12.38
N LYS A 67 -2.57 -2.87 -12.54
CA LYS A 67 -3.47 -2.04 -13.37
C LYS A 67 -4.56 -1.39 -12.50
N ILE A 68 -4.28 -1.16 -11.22
CA ILE A 68 -5.25 -0.58 -10.29
C ILE A 68 -5.56 0.84 -10.75
N SER A 69 -6.83 1.14 -11.02
CA SER A 69 -7.25 2.44 -11.52
C SER A 69 -7.87 3.34 -10.46
N LYS A 70 -8.34 2.75 -9.35
CA LYS A 70 -9.05 3.48 -8.28
C LYS A 70 -8.71 2.91 -6.91
N ILE A 71 -8.70 3.78 -5.90
CA ILE A 71 -8.72 3.39 -4.49
C ILE A 71 -10.11 3.75 -3.95
N GLU A 72 -10.94 2.72 -3.78
CA GLU A 72 -12.32 2.86 -3.33
C GLU A 72 -12.42 3.09 -1.82
N ASP A 73 -13.56 3.60 -1.39
CA ASP A 73 -13.89 3.69 0.03
C ASP A 73 -13.83 2.31 0.70
N GLY A 74 -13.34 2.28 1.94
CA GLY A 74 -13.25 1.07 2.75
C GLY A 74 -12.30 -0.02 2.23
N ALA A 75 -11.66 0.14 1.07
CA ALA A 75 -10.81 -0.89 0.45
C ALA A 75 -9.64 -1.34 1.35
N LEU A 76 -9.25 -0.51 2.31
CA LEU A 76 -8.15 -0.74 3.25
C LEU A 76 -8.63 -0.73 4.72
N ALA A 77 -9.94 -0.71 4.98
CA ALA A 77 -10.51 -0.59 6.32
C ALA A 77 -10.14 -1.73 7.27
N ASN A 78 -9.86 -2.91 6.73
CA ASN A 78 -9.48 -4.10 7.50
C ASN A 78 -8.01 -4.12 7.94
N LEU A 79 -7.24 -3.06 7.67
CA LEU A 79 -5.78 -3.03 7.88
C LEU A 79 -5.32 -1.94 8.87
N PRO A 80 -5.90 -1.86 10.09
CA PRO A 80 -5.63 -0.76 11.02
C PRO A 80 -4.18 -0.72 11.53
N ARG A 81 -3.43 -1.82 11.36
CA ARG A 81 -2.03 -1.95 11.78
C ARG A 81 -1.04 -1.78 10.63
N LEU A 82 -1.49 -1.47 9.42
CA LEU A 82 -0.62 -1.39 8.24
C LEU A 82 0.41 -0.27 8.40
N GLY A 83 1.69 -0.61 8.29
CA GLY A 83 2.80 0.34 8.37
C GLY A 83 3.15 1.00 7.04
N ALA A 84 3.23 0.23 5.96
CA ALA A 84 3.59 0.73 4.63
C ALA A 84 2.64 0.23 3.55
N LEU A 85 2.33 1.09 2.58
CA LEU A 85 1.48 0.80 1.43
C LEU A 85 2.15 1.24 0.14
N TYR A 86 2.43 0.27 -0.74
CA TYR A 86 3.05 0.52 -2.04
C TYR A 86 2.05 0.23 -3.15
N LEU A 87 1.67 1.28 -3.86
CA LEU A 87 0.74 1.32 -4.99
C LEU A 87 1.41 1.94 -6.23
N ASN A 88 2.74 2.02 -6.24
CA ASN A 88 3.49 2.57 -7.35
C ASN A 88 3.33 1.75 -8.63
N ASP A 89 3.53 2.41 -9.77
CA ASP A 89 3.48 1.76 -11.08
C ASP A 89 2.12 1.08 -11.34
N ASN A 90 1.04 1.81 -11.05
CA ASN A 90 -0.35 1.43 -11.34
C ASN A 90 -0.98 2.44 -12.31
N GLN A 91 -2.30 2.43 -12.44
CA GLN A 91 -3.05 3.32 -13.32
C GLN A 91 -4.02 4.22 -12.54
N ILE A 92 -3.71 4.51 -11.27
CA ILE A 92 -4.64 5.16 -10.36
C ILE A 92 -4.94 6.57 -10.86
N THR A 93 -6.21 6.84 -11.16
CA THR A 93 -6.70 8.18 -11.52
C THR A 93 -7.51 8.81 -10.39
N THR A 94 -8.10 7.98 -9.53
CA THR A 94 -9.06 8.43 -8.50
C THR A 94 -8.75 7.80 -7.16
N ILE A 95 -8.69 8.64 -6.12
CA ILE A 95 -8.56 8.25 -4.72
C ILE A 95 -9.80 8.79 -4.00
N HIS A 96 -10.58 7.92 -3.36
CA HIS A 96 -11.70 8.35 -2.53
C HIS A 96 -11.21 9.17 -1.32
N CYS A 97 -12.02 10.11 -0.81
CA CYS A 97 -11.62 10.95 0.34
C CYS A 97 -11.22 10.12 1.57
N ASP A 98 -11.95 9.04 1.85
CA ASP A 98 -11.71 8.19 3.02
C ASP A 98 -10.84 6.95 2.74
N ALA A 99 -10.21 6.89 1.56
CA ALA A 99 -9.41 5.73 1.12
C ALA A 99 -8.36 5.28 2.15
N PHE A 100 -7.81 6.22 2.93
CA PHE A 100 -6.76 5.96 3.92
C PHE A 100 -7.21 6.24 5.37
N ALA A 101 -8.46 6.61 5.61
CA ALA A 101 -8.95 7.06 6.92
C ALA A 101 -8.78 6.01 8.04
N TYR A 102 -8.74 4.73 7.66
CA TYR A 102 -8.64 3.59 8.58
C TYR A 102 -7.20 3.08 8.79
N LEU A 103 -6.18 3.89 8.45
CA LEU A 103 -4.77 3.49 8.51
C LEU A 103 -3.95 4.29 9.54
N PRO A 104 -4.29 4.24 10.84
CA PRO A 104 -3.67 5.08 11.86
C PRO A 104 -2.18 4.78 12.09
N CYS A 105 -1.70 3.61 11.69
CA CYS A 105 -0.29 3.19 11.82
C CYS A 105 0.55 3.44 10.56
N LEU A 106 -0.03 3.97 9.48
CA LEU A 106 0.67 4.12 8.21
C LEU A 106 1.79 5.16 8.33
N TYR A 107 3.03 4.74 8.11
CA TYR A 107 4.20 5.61 8.13
C TYR A 107 4.78 5.87 6.74
N SER A 108 4.47 5.03 5.75
CA SER A 108 4.94 5.19 4.36
C SER A 108 3.83 4.90 3.35
N LEU A 109 3.60 5.85 2.45
CA LEU A 109 2.68 5.73 1.33
C LEU A 109 3.40 6.07 0.03
N ASP A 110 3.35 5.13 -0.91
CA ASP A 110 3.96 5.28 -2.22
C ASP A 110 2.92 5.14 -3.34
N LEU A 111 2.66 6.26 -4.01
CA LEU A 111 1.73 6.41 -5.13
C LEU A 111 2.46 6.87 -6.39
N ARG A 112 3.79 6.72 -6.45
CA ARG A 112 4.57 7.19 -7.60
C ARG A 112 4.19 6.48 -8.90
N ASN A 113 4.38 7.15 -10.02
CA ASN A 113 4.11 6.58 -11.35
C ASN A 113 2.67 6.06 -11.49
N ASN A 114 1.72 6.96 -11.25
CA ASN A 114 0.28 6.74 -11.44
C ASN A 114 -0.29 7.86 -12.34
N GLN A 115 -1.62 8.00 -12.40
CA GLN A 115 -2.30 8.97 -13.26
C GLN A 115 -3.19 9.93 -12.46
N ILE A 116 -2.83 10.19 -11.20
CA ILE A 116 -3.62 11.03 -10.29
C ILE A 116 -3.58 12.48 -10.78
N THR A 117 -4.75 13.09 -10.99
CA THR A 117 -4.88 14.48 -11.45
C THR A 117 -5.22 15.45 -10.33
N THR A 118 -5.99 14.98 -9.35
CA THR A 118 -6.49 15.79 -8.23
C THR A 118 -6.32 15.03 -6.92
N ILE A 119 -6.09 15.79 -5.85
CA ILE A 119 -6.04 15.29 -4.48
C ILE A 119 -6.99 16.17 -3.68
N HIS A 120 -7.96 15.57 -3.01
CA HIS A 120 -8.85 16.31 -2.12
C HIS A 120 -8.10 16.74 -0.85
N SER A 121 -8.51 17.84 -0.23
CA SER A 121 -7.92 18.32 1.04
C SER A 121 -7.85 17.23 2.10
N ASP A 122 -8.84 16.35 2.11
CA ASP A 122 -9.03 15.38 3.18
C ASP A 122 -8.50 13.98 2.82
N THR A 123 -7.96 13.78 1.60
CA THR A 123 -7.46 12.47 1.15
C THR A 123 -6.43 11.86 2.10
N PHE A 124 -5.59 12.70 2.71
CA PHE A 124 -4.57 12.27 3.68
C PHE A 124 -4.91 12.70 5.11
N ALA A 125 -6.17 13.09 5.37
CA ALA A 125 -6.61 13.45 6.70
C ALA A 125 -6.36 12.30 7.68
N ASN A 126 -5.95 12.64 8.90
CA ASN A 126 -5.81 11.69 10.00
C ASN A 126 -4.83 10.53 9.75
N LEU A 127 -3.69 10.80 9.11
CA LEU A 127 -2.54 9.88 9.05
C LEU A 127 -1.43 10.31 10.03
N PRO A 128 -1.63 10.18 11.37
CA PRO A 128 -0.77 10.79 12.39
C PRO A 128 0.65 10.20 12.44
N GLN A 129 0.87 9.03 11.82
CA GLN A 129 2.17 8.37 11.77
C GLN A 129 2.89 8.55 10.43
N LEU A 130 2.27 9.20 9.44
CA LEU A 130 2.83 9.28 8.09
C LEU A 130 4.11 10.11 8.09
N GLN A 131 5.19 9.49 7.62
CA GLN A 131 6.53 10.09 7.57
C GLN A 131 6.98 10.33 6.13
N SER A 132 6.56 9.47 5.20
CA SER A 132 6.94 9.53 3.80
C SER A 132 5.73 9.40 2.89
N LEU A 133 5.52 10.41 2.05
CA LEU A 133 4.51 10.43 0.99
C LEU A 133 5.17 10.69 -0.36
N CYS A 134 5.06 9.71 -1.27
CA CYS A 134 5.59 9.84 -2.63
C CYS A 134 4.44 9.91 -3.65
N LEU A 135 4.28 11.07 -4.29
CA LEU A 135 3.31 11.35 -5.34
C LEU A 135 4.00 11.68 -6.67
N LYS A 136 5.30 11.40 -6.78
CA LYS A 136 6.12 11.66 -7.96
C LYS A 136 5.56 10.98 -9.21
N LYS A 137 5.74 11.58 -10.40
CA LYS A 137 5.29 10.97 -11.67
C LYS A 137 3.79 10.70 -11.65
N ASN A 138 3.02 11.74 -11.37
CA ASN A 138 1.57 11.74 -11.51
C ASN A 138 1.19 12.89 -12.46
N LYS A 139 -0.10 13.23 -12.52
CA LYS A 139 -0.65 14.29 -13.37
C LYS A 139 -1.29 15.40 -12.53
N ILE A 140 -0.83 15.57 -11.29
CA ILE A 140 -1.45 16.50 -10.33
C ILE A 140 -1.27 17.92 -10.85
N THR A 141 -2.36 18.67 -10.95
CA THR A 141 -2.37 20.05 -11.46
C THR A 141 -2.48 21.10 -10.35
N THR A 142 -3.21 20.77 -9.29
CA THR A 142 -3.52 21.67 -8.17
C THR A 142 -3.38 20.95 -6.85
N ILE A 143 -2.92 21.67 -5.81
CA ILE A 143 -2.93 21.19 -4.44
C ILE A 143 -3.52 22.27 -3.54
N HIS A 144 -4.43 21.89 -2.64
CA HIS A 144 -4.99 22.80 -1.65
C HIS A 144 -3.99 23.05 -0.51
N SER A 145 -4.06 24.22 0.12
CA SER A 145 -3.23 24.60 1.27
C SER A 145 -3.27 23.57 2.39
N ASP A 146 -4.44 22.93 2.56
CA ASP A 146 -4.74 22.09 3.71
C ASP A 146 -4.49 20.60 3.44
N THR A 147 -4.17 20.21 2.19
CA THR A 147 -3.97 18.81 1.77
C THR A 147 -2.94 18.06 2.64
N PHE A 148 -1.95 18.78 3.18
CA PHE A 148 -0.90 18.21 4.03
C PHE A 148 -0.86 18.80 5.45
N ALA A 149 -1.82 19.66 5.82
CA ALA A 149 -1.76 20.42 7.08
C ALA A 149 -1.77 19.52 8.33
N ASN A 150 -2.45 18.37 8.27
CA ASN A 150 -2.66 17.47 9.40
C ASN A 150 -1.75 16.22 9.36
N LEU A 151 -0.50 16.37 8.88
CA LEU A 151 0.49 15.30 8.81
C LEU A 151 1.71 15.61 9.73
N PRO A 152 1.55 15.54 11.06
CA PRO A 152 2.53 16.08 12.03
C PRO A 152 3.89 15.37 12.04
N LYS A 153 3.99 14.20 11.40
CA LYS A 153 5.23 13.42 11.31
C LYS A 153 5.83 13.39 9.91
N LEU A 154 5.23 14.09 8.94
CA LEU A 154 5.69 14.05 7.56
C LEU A 154 7.08 14.70 7.45
N ARG A 155 8.03 13.93 6.94
CA ARG A 155 9.44 14.34 6.75
C ARG A 155 9.86 14.32 5.30
N PHE A 156 9.19 13.50 4.49
CA PHE A 156 9.46 13.35 3.08
C PHE A 156 8.16 13.49 2.28
N LEU A 157 8.11 14.50 1.43
CA LEU A 157 7.04 14.72 0.45
C LEU A 157 7.69 14.90 -0.92
N SER A 158 7.33 14.05 -1.88
CA SER A 158 7.78 14.19 -3.26
C SER A 158 6.61 14.41 -4.21
N LEU A 159 6.54 15.61 -4.78
CA LEU A 159 5.60 16.00 -5.82
C LEU A 159 6.26 16.21 -7.19
N TYR A 160 7.55 15.88 -7.31
CA TYR A 160 8.32 16.02 -8.55
C TYR A 160 7.67 15.28 -9.74
N ASP A 161 7.85 15.79 -10.95
CA ASP A 161 7.29 15.17 -12.17
C ASP A 161 5.75 15.08 -12.11
N ASN A 162 5.13 16.22 -11.80
CA ASN A 162 3.69 16.47 -11.86
C ASN A 162 3.44 17.71 -12.75
N GLN A 163 2.19 18.16 -12.85
CA GLN A 163 1.77 19.30 -13.66
C GLN A 163 1.34 20.48 -12.77
N ILE A 164 1.94 20.60 -11.59
CA ILE A 164 1.64 21.64 -10.62
C ILE A 164 2.18 22.96 -11.16
N THR A 165 1.29 23.92 -11.41
CA THR A 165 1.65 25.24 -11.94
C THR A 165 1.69 26.31 -10.85
N THR A 166 0.97 26.08 -9.75
CA THR A 166 0.90 26.98 -8.60
C THR A 166 1.05 26.18 -7.31
N ILE A 167 1.71 26.78 -6.34
CA ILE A 167 1.74 26.29 -4.95
C ILE A 167 0.89 27.22 -4.09
N PRO A 168 0.22 26.71 -3.05
CA PRO A 168 -0.47 27.56 -2.07
C PRO A 168 0.49 28.60 -1.49
N SER A 169 0.01 29.85 -1.38
CA SER A 169 0.80 30.98 -0.83
C SER A 169 1.30 30.72 0.59
N GLU A 170 0.55 29.94 1.35
CA GLU A 170 0.85 29.53 2.72
C GLU A 170 2.14 28.70 2.81
N TRP A 171 2.53 28.04 1.72
CA TRP A 171 3.72 27.19 1.67
C TRP A 171 4.97 27.94 1.20
N ALA A 172 4.82 29.13 0.62
CA ALA A 172 5.93 29.91 0.08
C ALA A 172 6.87 30.46 1.17
N GLY A 173 6.55 30.26 2.44
CA GLY A 173 7.24 30.85 3.58
C GLY A 173 6.99 32.36 3.67
N PRO A 174 7.33 33.00 4.80
CA PRO A 174 7.42 34.46 4.82
C PRO A 174 8.56 34.86 3.87
N GLY A 175 8.22 35.63 2.84
CA GLY A 175 9.19 36.29 1.95
C GLY A 175 10.00 37.37 2.65
#